data_AF-J3AU99-F1
#
_entry.id   AF-J3AU99-F1
#
_cell.length_a   1.000
_cell.length_b   1.000
_cell.length_c   1.000
_cell.angle_alpha   90.00
_cell.angle_beta   90.00
_cell.angle_gamma   90.00
#
_symmetry.space_group_name_H-M   'P 1'
#
loop_
_entity.id
_entity.type
_entity.pdbx_description
1 polymer ?
#
loop_
_entity_poly.entity_id
_entity_poly.type
_entity_poly.pdbx_seq_one_letter_code
_entity_poly.pdbx_strand_id
1 'polypeptide(L)'
;MSADGFSGGPPPGARPDWTIDQGWENYTQAEHDVWITLYERQTALLPGRACDAFLRGLDALDLHRSGIPDFKRINEELQRLTGWSVVAVPGLVPDDVFFDHLANRRFPAGP
;
A
#
# COMPACT_ATOMS: atom_id res chain seq x y z
N MET A 1 27.72 -5.00 1.81
CA MET A 1 27.82 -3.59 1.40
C MET A 1 26.39 -3.07 1.36
N SER A 2 25.94 -2.33 2.38
CA SER A 2 24.61 -1.69 2.33
C SER A 2 24.66 -0.56 1.33
N ALA A 3 23.77 -0.61 0.35
CA ALA A 3 23.55 0.48 -0.61
C ALA A 3 22.50 1.48 -0.07
N ASP A 4 22.40 1.59 1.25
CA ASP A 4 21.35 2.35 1.89
C ASP A 4 21.80 3.79 2.11
N GLY A 5 21.21 4.73 1.36
CA GLY A 5 21.30 6.17 1.62
C GLY A 5 20.62 6.62 2.93
N PHE A 6 20.30 5.68 3.82
CA PHE A 6 19.64 5.89 5.09
C PHE A 6 20.68 6.00 6.21
N SER A 7 21.26 7.18 6.38
CA SER A 7 22.28 7.45 7.40
C SER A 7 21.69 7.74 8.80
N GLY A 8 20.44 7.35 9.07
CA GLY A 8 19.75 7.58 10.33
C GLY A 8 18.61 6.58 10.55
N GLY A 9 18.19 6.43 11.81
CA GLY A 9 17.00 5.66 12.18
C GLY A 9 15.71 6.24 11.56
N PRO A 10 14.54 5.65 11.87
CA PRO A 10 13.27 6.08 11.31
C PRO A 10 13.05 7.59 11.49
N PRO A 11 12.41 8.27 10.52
CA PRO A 11 12.12 9.70 10.64
C PRO A 11 11.19 9.98 11.83
N PRO A 12 11.12 11.23 12.34
CA PRO A 12 10.20 11.59 13.41
C PRO A 12 8.76 11.18 13.09
N GLY A 13 8.12 10.48 14.04
CA GLY A 13 6.76 9.96 13.89
C GLY A 13 6.67 8.52 13.36
N ALA A 14 7.75 7.96 12.83
CA ALA A 14 7.81 6.54 12.44
C ALA A 14 8.15 5.64 13.63
N ARG A 15 7.64 4.41 13.58
CA ARG A 15 7.95 3.33 14.52
C ARG A 15 9.33 2.72 14.24
N PRO A 16 9.89 1.88 15.13
CA PRO A 16 11.20 1.24 14.92
C PRO A 16 11.30 0.41 13.64
N ASP A 17 10.18 -0.16 13.18
CA ASP A 17 10.06 -0.88 11.91
C ASP A 17 9.72 0.04 10.72
N TRP A 18 9.91 1.36 10.87
CA TRP A 18 9.60 2.38 9.87
C TRP A 18 8.13 2.55 9.49
N THR A 19 7.22 1.83 10.15
CA THR A 19 5.78 2.01 9.90
C THR A 19 5.28 3.32 10.49
N ILE A 20 4.29 3.90 9.83
CA ILE A 20 3.54 5.08 10.27
C ILE A 20 2.04 4.75 10.27
N ASP A 21 1.26 5.57 10.95
CA ASP A 21 -0.20 5.55 10.74
C ASP A 21 -0.49 6.15 9.36
N GLN A 22 -1.37 5.53 8.56
CA GLN A 22 -1.72 6.01 7.22
C GLN A 22 -2.24 7.45 7.22
N GLY A 23 -2.95 7.84 8.29
CA GLY A 23 -3.58 9.15 8.39
C GLY A 23 -4.67 9.35 7.33
N TRP A 24 -5.48 8.31 7.07
CA TRP A 24 -6.46 8.27 5.98
C TRP A 24 -7.45 9.44 6.02
N GLU A 25 -7.82 9.88 7.22
CA GLU A 25 -8.68 11.05 7.44
C GLU A 25 -8.08 12.39 6.99
N ASN A 26 -6.78 12.45 6.71
CA ASN A 26 -6.10 13.67 6.27
C ASN A 26 -6.11 13.83 4.74
N TYR A 27 -6.48 12.80 3.99
CA TYR A 27 -6.63 12.94 2.54
C TYR A 27 -7.81 13.85 2.22
N THR A 28 -7.55 14.81 1.35
CA THR A 28 -8.55 15.72 0.81
C THR A 28 -9.42 15.01 -0.22
N GLN A 29 -10.62 15.53 -0.46
CA GLN A 29 -11.48 15.04 -1.52
C GLN A 29 -10.77 15.04 -2.89
N ALA A 30 -9.95 16.06 -3.17
CA ALA A 30 -9.19 16.13 -4.42
C ALA A 30 -8.20 14.97 -4.58
N GLU A 31 -7.54 14.54 -3.49
CA GLU A 31 -6.64 13.38 -3.51
C GLU A 31 -7.41 12.07 -3.71
N HIS A 32 -8.58 11.93 -3.09
CA HIS A 32 -9.50 10.82 -3.37
C HIS A 32 -9.94 10.78 -4.84
N ASP A 33 -10.27 11.94 -5.42
CA ASP A 33 -10.70 12.04 -6.82
C ASP A 33 -9.57 11.70 -7.80
N VAL A 34 -8.32 12.05 -7.47
CA VAL A 34 -7.14 11.63 -8.24
C VAL A 34 -7.02 10.11 -8.25
N TRP A 35 -7.19 9.45 -7.10
CA TRP A 35 -7.19 7.98 -7.03
C TRP A 35 -8.28 7.38 -7.91
N ILE A 36 -9.52 7.87 -7.81
CA ILE A 36 -10.65 7.39 -8.64
C ILE A 36 -10.31 7.51 -10.12
N THR A 37 -9.83 8.68 -10.55
CA THR A 37 -9.46 8.96 -11.94
C THR A 37 -8.40 7.97 -12.45
N LEU A 38 -7.35 7.71 -11.65
CA LEU A 38 -6.29 6.78 -12.02
C LEU A 38 -6.81 5.34 -12.08
N TYR A 39 -7.60 4.92 -11.09
CA TYR A 39 -8.18 3.59 -11.02
C TYR A 39 -9.04 3.31 -12.24
N GLU A 40 -10.03 4.16 -12.54
CA GLU A 40 -10.96 4.00 -13.66
C GLU A 40 -10.23 3.94 -15.00
N ARG A 41 -9.25 4.82 -15.19
CA ARG A 41 -8.42 4.82 -16.40
C ARG A 41 -7.65 3.50 -16.54
N GLN A 42 -7.08 2.96 -15.46
CA GLN A 42 -6.34 1.70 -15.54
C GLN A 42 -7.27 0.51 -15.73
N THR A 43 -8.37 0.39 -14.98
CA THR A 43 -9.28 -0.75 -15.11
C THR A 43 -9.94 -0.85 -16.47
N ALA A 44 -10.14 0.26 -17.18
CA ALA A 44 -10.57 0.26 -18.58
C ALA A 44 -9.50 -0.29 -19.55
N LEU A 45 -8.20 -0.18 -19.23
CA LEU A 45 -7.09 -0.57 -20.10
C LEU A 45 -6.56 -1.99 -19.85
N LEU A 46 -6.73 -2.51 -18.63
CA LEU A 46 -6.14 -3.78 -18.19
C LEU A 46 -6.72 -5.06 -18.83
N PRO A 47 -8.01 -5.14 -19.26
CA PRO A 47 -8.53 -6.33 -19.91
C PRO A 47 -7.72 -6.73 -21.16
N GLY A 48 -7.30 -7.99 -21.21
CA GLY A 48 -6.42 -8.50 -22.27
C GLY A 48 -4.96 -8.06 -22.18
N ARG A 49 -4.56 -7.32 -21.13
CA ARG A 49 -3.16 -6.90 -20.86
C ARG A 49 -2.62 -7.43 -19.55
N ALA A 50 -3.39 -7.29 -18.47
CA ALA A 50 -3.04 -7.85 -17.17
C ALA A 50 -3.40 -9.32 -17.10
N CYS A 51 -2.69 -10.08 -16.27
CA CYS A 51 -3.04 -11.47 -16.01
C CYS A 51 -4.34 -11.55 -15.19
N ASP A 52 -5.09 -12.64 -15.35
CA ASP A 52 -6.37 -12.80 -14.66
C ASP A 52 -6.24 -12.79 -13.13
N ALA A 53 -5.09 -13.20 -12.59
CA ALA A 53 -4.83 -13.17 -11.16
C ALA A 53 -4.83 -11.73 -10.60
N PHE A 54 -4.27 -10.78 -11.37
CA PHE A 54 -4.28 -9.37 -11.00
C PHE A 54 -5.70 -8.79 -11.05
N LEU A 55 -6.43 -9.06 -12.14
CA LEU A 55 -7.81 -8.59 -12.31
C LEU A 55 -8.73 -9.10 -11.19
N ARG A 56 -8.65 -10.40 -10.85
CA ARG A 56 -9.40 -10.97 -9.72
C ARG A 56 -9.01 -10.36 -8.38
N GLY A 57 -7.73 -10.00 -8.21
CA GLY A 57 -7.26 -9.33 -7.00
C GLY A 57 -7.84 -7.93 -6.83
N LEU A 58 -7.93 -7.15 -7.92
CA LEU A 58 -8.58 -5.84 -7.91
C LEU A 58 -10.05 -5.94 -7.47
N ASP A 59 -10.79 -6.90 -8.06
CA ASP A 59 -12.20 -7.12 -7.72
C ASP A 59 -12.38 -7.58 -6.26
N ALA A 60 -11.50 -8.46 -5.78
CA ALA A 60 -11.57 -9.01 -4.42
C ALA A 60 -11.26 -7.96 -3.34
N LEU A 61 -10.36 -7.02 -3.60
CA LEU A 61 -9.94 -6.00 -2.63
C LEU A 61 -10.77 -4.71 -2.71
N ASP A 62 -11.66 -4.59 -3.70
CA ASP A 62 -12.65 -3.51 -3.84
C ASP A 62 -12.05 -2.09 -3.67
N LEU A 63 -11.00 -1.83 -4.45
CA LEU A 63 -10.16 -0.63 -4.35
C LEU A 63 -10.78 0.64 -4.99
N HIS A 64 -12.02 0.57 -5.48
CA HIS A 64 -12.68 1.65 -6.24
C HIS A 64 -13.68 2.49 -5.43
N ARG A 65 -14.10 2.05 -4.23
CA ARG A 65 -15.30 2.59 -3.56
C ARG A 65 -15.41 4.11 -3.50
N SER A 66 -14.44 4.78 -2.88
CA SER A 66 -14.57 6.19 -2.50
C SER A 66 -13.24 6.94 -2.48
N GLY A 67 -12.30 6.55 -3.35
CA GLY A 67 -10.96 7.12 -3.44
C GLY A 67 -9.89 6.26 -2.78
N ILE A 68 -8.83 6.89 -2.27
CA ILE A 68 -7.68 6.22 -1.66
C ILE A 68 -8.14 5.15 -0.65
N PRO A 69 -7.66 3.90 -0.73
CA PRO A 69 -8.11 2.82 0.14
C PRO A 69 -7.70 3.05 1.60
N ASP A 70 -8.63 2.81 2.52
CA ASP A 70 -8.33 2.72 3.96
C ASP A 70 -7.63 1.39 4.23
N PHE A 71 -6.36 1.43 4.62
CA PHE A 71 -5.54 0.24 4.86
C PHE A 71 -6.15 -0.66 5.94
N LYS A 72 -6.82 -0.10 6.94
CA LYS A 72 -7.47 -0.91 7.98
C LYS A 72 -8.57 -1.77 7.38
N ARG A 73 -9.37 -1.21 6.48
CA ARG A 73 -10.48 -1.92 5.83
C ARG A 73 -10.00 -2.96 4.83
N ILE A 74 -9.08 -2.60 3.93
CA ILE A 74 -8.60 -3.57 2.92
C ILE A 74 -7.81 -4.71 3.57
N ASN A 75 -7.16 -4.46 4.71
CA ASN A 75 -6.40 -5.48 5.42
C ASN A 75 -7.29 -6.58 6.01
N GLU A 76 -8.55 -6.31 6.33
CA GLU A 76 -9.49 -7.34 6.79
C GLU A 76 -9.63 -8.43 5.72
N GLU A 77 -9.86 -8.03 4.46
CA GLU A 77 -10.03 -8.95 3.34
C GLU A 77 -8.69 -9.54 2.88
N LEU A 78 -7.63 -8.74 2.80
CA LEU A 78 -6.31 -9.22 2.37
C LEU A 78 -5.76 -10.28 3.35
N GLN A 79 -5.91 -10.07 4.65
CA GLN A 79 -5.51 -11.05 5.66
C GLN A 79 -6.35 -12.32 5.55
N ARG A 80 -7.66 -12.19 5.37
CA ARG A 80 -8.56 -13.35 5.22
C ARG A 80 -8.22 -14.19 3.99
N LEU A 81 -7.87 -13.56 2.87
CA LEU A 81 -7.58 -14.24 1.61
C LEU A 81 -6.17 -14.84 1.55
N THR A 82 -5.18 -14.19 2.16
CA THR A 82 -3.76 -14.50 1.91
C THR A 82 -2.88 -14.55 3.17
N GLY A 83 -3.39 -14.05 4.29
CA GLY A 83 -2.60 -13.81 5.50
C GLY A 83 -1.61 -12.64 5.40
N TRP A 84 -1.70 -11.83 4.34
CA TRP A 84 -0.91 -10.60 4.18
C TRP A 84 -1.64 -9.37 4.68
N SER A 85 -0.88 -8.33 4.99
CA SER A 85 -1.39 -6.97 5.21
C SER A 85 -0.51 -5.94 4.49
N VAL A 86 -1.07 -4.77 4.19
CA VAL A 86 -0.36 -3.57 3.78
C VAL A 86 -0.11 -2.70 5.01
N VAL A 87 1.09 -2.13 5.12
CA VAL A 87 1.45 -1.16 6.17
C VAL A 87 1.93 0.14 5.54
N ALA A 88 1.56 1.27 6.14
CA ALA A 88 2.01 2.57 5.66
C ALA A 88 3.46 2.83 6.12
N VAL A 89 4.30 3.32 5.21
CA VAL A 89 5.68 3.76 5.47
C VAL A 89 5.87 5.17 4.92
N PRO A 90 6.79 5.99 5.46
CA PRO A 90 6.96 7.39 5.06
C PRO A 90 7.46 7.59 3.63
N GLY A 91 7.80 6.52 2.91
CA GLY A 91 8.38 6.54 1.58
C GLY A 91 9.30 5.33 1.39
N LEU A 92 10.50 5.58 0.87
CA LEU A 92 11.54 4.55 0.78
C LEU A 92 12.01 4.17 2.20
N VAL A 93 12.16 2.88 2.45
CA VAL A 93 12.71 2.32 3.70
C VAL A 93 14.00 1.54 3.40
N PRO A 94 14.88 1.31 4.40
CA PRO A 94 16.06 0.47 4.24
C PRO A 94 15.74 -0.94 3.74
N ASP A 95 16.67 -1.56 3.00
CA ASP A 95 16.48 -2.89 2.43
C ASP A 95 16.17 -3.94 3.51
N ASP A 96 16.91 -3.94 4.62
CA ASP A 96 16.73 -4.89 5.73
C ASP A 96 15.33 -4.78 6.36
N VAL A 97 14.82 -3.56 6.52
CA VAL A 97 13.47 -3.28 6.99
C VAL A 97 12.42 -3.75 5.99
N PHE A 98 12.60 -3.44 4.70
CA PHE A 98 11.70 -3.90 3.63
C PHE A 98 11.59 -5.43 3.61
N PHE A 99 12.72 -6.14 3.68
CA PHE A 99 12.72 -7.60 3.67
C PHE A 99 12.18 -8.20 4.97
N ASP A 100 12.39 -7.58 6.13
CA ASP A 100 11.74 -8.02 7.38
C ASP A 100 10.21 -7.93 7.27
N HIS A 101 9.67 -6.85 6.68
CA HIS A 101 8.24 -6.74 6.41
C HIS A 101 7.74 -7.89 5.54
N LEU A 102 8.39 -8.14 4.40
CA LEU A 102 7.98 -9.22 3.50
C LEU A 102 8.07 -10.60 4.15
N ALA A 103 9.12 -10.86 4.94
CA ALA A 103 9.29 -12.12 5.69
C ALA A 103 8.12 -12.38 6.65
N ASN A 104 7.49 -11.32 7.14
CA ASN A 104 6.36 -11.37 8.04
C ASN A 104 5.00 -11.10 7.36
N ARG A 105 4.92 -11.23 6.03
CA ARG A 105 3.69 -10.99 5.23
C ARG A 105 3.10 -9.59 5.40
N ARG A 106 3.94 -8.59 5.60
CA ARG A 106 3.59 -7.16 5.58
C ARG A 106 4.15 -6.55 4.31
N PHE A 107 3.32 -5.91 3.50
CA PHE A 107 3.77 -5.18 2.32
C PHE A 107 3.84 -3.68 2.66
N PRO A 108 5.04 -3.06 2.70
CA PRO A 108 5.17 -1.65 2.99
C PRO A 108 4.80 -0.81 1.76
N ALA A 109 3.89 0.14 1.93
CA ALA A 109 3.42 1.05 0.89
C ALA A 109 3.46 2.51 1.37
N GLY A 110 3.80 3.43 0.46
CA GLY A 110 3.69 4.86 0.74
C GLY A 110 2.22 5.29 0.83
N PRO A 111 1.87 6.22 1.74
CA PRO A 111 0.56 6.87 1.78
C PRO A 111 0.36 7.82 0.59
#